data_AF-A0A398ANH7-F1
#
_entry.id   AF-A0A398ANH7-F1
#
_cell.length_a   1.000
_cell.length_b   1.000
_cell.length_c   1.000
_cell.angle_alpha   90.00
_cell.angle_beta   90.00
_cell.angle_gamma   90.00
#
_symmetry.space_group_name_H-M   'P 1'
#
loop_
_entity.id
_entity.type
_entity.pdbx_description
1 polymer ?
#
loop_
_entity_poly.entity_id
_entity_poly.type
_entity_poly.pdbx_seq_one_letter_code
_entity_poly.pdbx_strand_id
1 'polypeptide(L)'
;MHKANYASRICHSCRPNCEAKVTAVDGHYQIGIYSVRPIEYGEEITFDYNSVTESKEEYEASVCLCGSQVCRGSYLNLTGEGAFQKVLKEWHGLLDRHRLMLEACILNSVSEEDYLELGRAGLGSCMLGGLPDWVIAYSAHLVRFINFERTKLPEEILKHNMEEKRKYFSDIHLDVEKSDAEVQAEGVYNQRLQNLAVTLDKVRYVMRRVFGDPKNAPPPLEKLTPEETVSFLWNGDGSLVEEILQCLSPHVEEGIVDELRSKIRAHDPSGSADVLKDLQRSLLWLRDEVRDLPCTYKCRNDAAADLIHIYAYTKCFFKVREYKSFMSSPVQISPLDLGAKYADKLGEGIKEYRKTYGENYCLGQLIYWYEQTNTDPDLTLVKATRGCLSLPEVASFYAKAHKPSKHRVYGPKTVKTMVSQMSKQPQKPWAKDKIWMFKSTLGVLGSPMFDAVVNNSSLDRELLQWLKNRRHVFQATWDS
;
A
#
# COMPACT_ATOMS: atom_id res chain seq x y z
N MET A 1 0.78 27.38 -35.48
CA MET A 1 1.99 27.28 -36.31
C MET A 1 3.13 26.90 -35.40
N HIS A 2 3.56 25.64 -35.41
CA HIS A 2 4.61 25.15 -34.51
C HIS A 2 5.98 25.61 -35.03
N LYS A 3 6.74 26.36 -34.22
CA LYS A 3 8.12 26.75 -34.52
C LYS A 3 9.05 25.65 -34.00
N ALA A 4 9.91 25.10 -34.85
CA ALA A 4 10.91 24.09 -34.49
C ALA A 4 12.18 24.28 -35.32
N ASN A 5 13.32 23.80 -34.82
CA ASN A 5 14.60 23.74 -35.56
C ASN A 5 14.90 22.28 -35.98
N TYR A 6 16.07 22.03 -36.57
CA TYR A 6 16.45 20.67 -36.99
C TYR A 6 16.54 19.65 -35.85
N ALA A 7 16.78 20.09 -34.61
CA ALA A 7 16.90 19.18 -33.47
C ALA A 7 15.58 18.43 -33.17
N SER A 8 14.43 18.97 -33.60
CA SER A 8 13.13 18.29 -33.44
C SER A 8 12.98 17.03 -34.31
N ARG A 9 13.96 16.73 -35.17
CA ARG A 9 13.98 15.55 -36.04
C ARG A 9 14.90 14.45 -35.51
N ILE A 10 15.62 14.68 -34.41
CA ILE A 10 16.56 13.70 -33.87
C ILE A 10 15.75 12.57 -33.26
N CYS A 11 16.04 11.35 -33.72
CA CYS A 11 15.30 10.14 -33.33
C CYS A 11 15.80 9.56 -32.01
N HIS A 12 14.94 8.71 -31.43
CA HIS A 12 15.29 7.91 -30.27
C HIS A 12 16.21 6.74 -30.63
N SER A 13 17.20 6.47 -29.79
CA SER A 13 17.88 5.17 -29.73
C SER A 13 18.08 4.72 -28.28
N CYS A 14 17.87 3.43 -28.01
CA CYS A 14 18.24 2.81 -26.72
C CYS A 14 19.76 2.65 -26.55
N ARG A 15 20.53 2.89 -27.61
CA ARG A 15 22.00 2.99 -27.59
C ARG A 15 22.40 4.26 -28.35
N PRO A 16 22.21 5.44 -27.74
CA PRO A 16 22.39 6.70 -28.43
C PRO A 16 23.87 7.03 -28.68
N ASN A 17 24.11 8.03 -29.52
CA ASN A 17 25.43 8.66 -29.70
C ASN A 17 25.48 10.11 -29.22
N CYS A 18 24.32 10.68 -28.86
CA CYS A 18 24.18 11.97 -28.21
C CYS A 18 23.32 11.90 -26.95
N GLU A 19 23.42 12.93 -26.12
CA GLU A 19 22.56 13.18 -24.96
C GLU A 19 21.98 14.60 -25.03
N ALA A 20 20.81 14.80 -24.42
CA ALA A 20 20.22 16.12 -24.24
C ALA A 20 20.56 16.65 -22.84
N LYS A 21 21.13 17.86 -22.76
CA LYS A 21 21.49 18.52 -21.50
C LYS A 21 20.86 19.90 -21.40
N VAL A 22 20.33 20.22 -20.23
CA VAL A 22 19.89 21.58 -19.90
C VAL A 22 21.13 22.42 -19.58
N THR A 23 21.36 23.45 -20.38
CA THR A 23 22.53 24.33 -20.29
C THR A 23 22.08 25.77 -20.07
N ALA A 24 22.76 26.49 -19.17
CA ALA A 24 22.57 27.92 -19.01
C ALA A 24 23.39 28.68 -20.07
N VAL A 25 22.72 29.41 -20.96
CA VAL A 25 23.33 30.24 -22.00
C VAL A 25 22.75 31.64 -21.85
N ASP A 26 23.61 32.63 -21.62
CA ASP A 26 23.22 34.04 -21.43
C ASP A 26 22.10 34.24 -20.39
N GLY A 27 22.19 33.52 -19.26
CA GLY A 27 21.21 33.58 -18.17
C GLY A 27 19.88 32.87 -18.46
N HIS A 28 19.74 32.17 -19.59
CA HIS A 28 18.55 31.42 -19.96
C HIS A 28 18.84 29.92 -20.02
N TYR A 29 17.89 29.09 -19.56
CA TYR A 29 17.97 27.65 -19.74
C TYR A 29 17.62 27.27 -21.19
N GLN A 30 18.51 26.52 -21.83
CA GLN A 30 18.33 25.95 -23.17
C GLN A 30 18.64 24.45 -23.14
N ILE A 31 18.09 23.69 -24.08
CA ILE A 31 18.41 22.26 -24.24
C ILE A 31 19.44 22.13 -25.36
N GLY A 32 20.66 21.69 -25.02
CA GLY A 32 21.71 21.37 -25.97
C GLY A 32 21.81 19.86 -26.21
N ILE A 33 22.21 19.46 -27.42
CA ILE A 33 22.49 18.06 -27.77
C ILE A 33 24.01 17.91 -27.88
N TYR A 34 24.59 16.99 -27.13
CA TYR A 34 26.03 16.77 -27.04
C TYR A 34 26.38 15.31 -27.37
N SER A 35 27.48 15.08 -28.08
CA SER A 35 27.96 13.72 -28.38
C SER A 35 28.50 13.03 -27.13
N VAL A 36 28.12 11.77 -26.88
CA VAL A 36 28.64 10.95 -25.78
C VAL A 36 29.75 9.98 -26.22
N ARG A 37 29.96 9.86 -27.54
CA ARG A 37 31.05 9.10 -28.17
C ARG A 37 31.39 9.71 -29.52
N PRO A 38 32.54 9.36 -30.13
CA PRO A 38 32.82 9.71 -31.52
C PRO A 38 31.69 9.25 -32.45
N ILE A 39 31.34 10.11 -33.42
CA ILE A 39 30.27 9.89 -34.40
C ILE A 39 30.92 9.88 -35.79
N GLU A 40 30.70 8.82 -36.56
CA GLU A 40 31.28 8.68 -37.90
C GLU A 40 30.50 9.47 -38.96
N TYR A 41 31.14 9.78 -40.09
CA TYR A 41 30.46 10.45 -41.20
C TYR A 41 29.33 9.58 -41.75
N GLY A 42 28.11 10.12 -41.79
CA GLY A 42 26.92 9.42 -42.24
C GLY A 42 26.19 8.62 -41.15
N GLU A 43 26.72 8.58 -39.93
CA GLU A 43 26.03 8.00 -38.78
C GLU A 43 24.83 8.88 -38.35
N GLU A 44 23.67 8.26 -38.10
CA GLU A 44 22.49 8.98 -37.63
C GLU A 44 22.68 9.51 -36.20
N ILE A 45 22.38 10.78 -35.98
CA ILE A 45 22.40 11.40 -34.64
C ILE A 45 21.16 10.92 -33.88
N THR A 46 21.35 10.35 -32.69
CA THR A 46 20.27 9.82 -31.85
C THR A 46 20.53 10.09 -30.36
N PHE A 47 19.47 10.27 -29.58
CA PHE A 47 19.55 10.37 -28.11
C PHE A 47 18.47 9.51 -27.42
N ASP A 48 18.67 9.16 -26.15
CA ASP A 48 17.59 8.55 -25.36
C ASP A 48 16.61 9.65 -24.93
N TYR A 49 15.33 9.50 -25.26
CA TYR A 49 14.31 10.48 -24.89
C TYR A 49 14.11 10.53 -23.37
N ASN A 50 14.43 9.44 -22.66
CA ASN A 50 14.24 9.30 -21.21
C ASN A 50 12.82 9.65 -20.74
N SER A 51 11.84 9.51 -21.63
CA SER A 51 10.43 9.72 -21.33
C SER A 51 9.92 8.59 -20.43
N VAL A 52 9.10 8.93 -19.47
CA VAL A 52 8.50 7.99 -18.51
C VAL A 52 6.99 7.93 -18.72
N THR A 53 6.39 6.76 -18.48
CA THR A 53 4.93 6.61 -18.40
C THR A 53 4.57 5.65 -17.27
N GLU A 54 3.38 5.81 -16.70
CA GLU A 54 2.72 4.83 -15.82
C GLU A 54 1.66 3.99 -16.55
N SER A 55 1.31 4.39 -17.77
CA SER A 55 0.30 3.73 -18.60
C SER A 55 0.93 2.56 -19.34
N LYS A 56 0.46 1.35 -19.04
CA LYS A 56 0.91 0.16 -19.74
C LYS A 56 0.48 0.19 -21.21
N GLU A 57 -0.73 0.69 -21.48
CA GLU A 57 -1.26 0.83 -22.83
C GLU A 57 -0.43 1.82 -23.66
N GLU A 58 -0.01 2.94 -23.06
CA GLU A 58 0.87 3.91 -23.73
C GLU A 58 2.24 3.29 -24.00
N TYR A 59 2.83 2.64 -22.99
CA TYR A 59 4.10 1.93 -23.12
C TYR A 59 4.10 0.90 -24.25
N GLU A 60 3.03 0.09 -24.35
CA GLU A 60 2.83 -0.92 -25.39
C GLU A 60 2.60 -0.30 -26.78
N ALA A 61 1.97 0.88 -26.86
CA ALA A 61 1.77 1.59 -28.12
C ALA A 61 3.03 2.31 -28.61
N SER A 62 3.94 2.68 -27.70
CA SER A 62 5.18 3.42 -27.98
C SER A 62 6.34 2.52 -28.42
N VAL A 63 6.10 1.68 -29.43
CA VAL A 63 7.08 0.73 -29.96
C VAL A 63 8.35 1.43 -30.42
N CYS A 64 9.51 0.94 -29.94
CA CYS A 64 10.81 1.44 -30.34
C CYS A 64 11.32 0.71 -31.59
N LEU A 65 11.68 1.49 -32.60
CA LEU A 65 12.20 1.00 -33.88
C LEU A 65 13.69 1.31 -34.09
N CYS A 66 14.44 1.56 -33.01
CA CYS A 66 15.84 1.97 -33.10
C CYS A 66 16.80 0.90 -33.65
N GLY A 67 16.36 -0.36 -33.77
CA GLY A 67 17.19 -1.45 -34.29
C GLY A 67 18.37 -1.88 -33.38
N SER A 68 18.53 -1.27 -32.21
CA SER A 68 19.58 -1.64 -31.25
C SER A 68 19.35 -3.05 -30.68
N GLN A 69 20.42 -3.82 -30.48
CA GLN A 69 20.35 -5.13 -29.83
C GLN A 69 19.95 -5.05 -28.34
N VAL A 70 20.12 -3.88 -27.69
CA VAL A 70 19.62 -3.59 -26.33
C VAL A 70 18.32 -2.78 -26.35
N CYS A 71 17.58 -2.83 -27.46
CA CYS A 71 16.31 -2.11 -27.52
C CYS A 71 15.40 -2.55 -26.37
N ARG A 72 14.86 -1.57 -25.63
CA ARG A 72 13.89 -1.80 -24.55
C ARG A 72 12.52 -2.27 -25.07
N GLY A 73 12.33 -2.30 -26.39
CA GLY A 73 11.05 -2.56 -27.05
C GLY A 73 10.12 -1.34 -27.09
N SER A 74 10.23 -0.41 -26.13
CA SER A 74 9.54 0.88 -26.09
C SER A 74 10.53 2.03 -25.95
N TYR A 75 10.19 3.21 -26.51
CA TYR A 75 10.97 4.43 -26.31
C TYR A 75 10.56 5.18 -25.02
N LEU A 76 9.55 4.68 -24.31
CA LEU A 76 9.16 5.12 -22.98
C LEU A 76 9.71 4.15 -21.92
N ASN A 77 9.91 4.65 -20.70
CA ASN A 77 10.21 3.86 -19.51
C ASN A 77 8.94 3.66 -18.68
N LEU A 78 8.54 2.41 -18.44
CA LEU A 78 7.37 2.09 -17.60
C LEU A 78 7.73 2.16 -16.11
N THR A 79 7.42 3.29 -15.48
CA THR A 79 7.75 3.57 -14.08
C THR A 79 6.90 2.77 -13.07
N GLY A 80 5.81 2.16 -13.54
CA GLY A 80 4.93 1.31 -12.74
C GLY A 80 5.46 -0.10 -12.46
N GLU A 81 6.59 -0.51 -13.06
CA GLU A 81 7.08 -1.89 -13.00
C GLU A 81 8.60 -1.99 -12.76
N GLY A 82 9.06 -3.21 -12.47
CA GLY A 82 10.49 -3.54 -12.40
C GLY A 82 11.29 -2.74 -11.37
N ALA A 83 12.49 -2.29 -11.78
CA ALA A 83 13.45 -1.59 -10.94
C ALA A 83 12.91 -0.23 -10.43
N PHE A 84 12.06 0.45 -11.21
CA PHE A 84 11.49 1.77 -10.89
C PHE A 84 10.59 1.78 -9.64
N GLN A 85 10.08 0.61 -9.22
CA GLN A 85 9.22 0.46 -8.05
C GLN A 85 9.92 -0.18 -6.85
N LYS A 86 11.21 -0.53 -6.99
CA LYS A 86 11.89 -1.34 -5.99
C LYS A 86 12.03 -0.60 -4.66
N VAL A 87 12.47 0.66 -4.69
CA VAL A 87 12.63 1.50 -3.50
C VAL A 87 11.27 1.73 -2.82
N LEU A 88 10.23 2.12 -3.57
CA LEU A 88 8.87 2.25 -3.04
C LEU A 88 8.35 0.96 -2.38
N LYS A 89 8.53 -0.20 -3.01
CA LYS A 89 8.05 -1.48 -2.46
C LYS A 89 8.80 -1.92 -1.21
N GLU A 90 10.08 -1.59 -1.10
CA GLU A 90 10.93 -1.99 0.01
C GLU A 90 10.80 -1.05 1.21
N TRP A 91 10.81 0.26 0.97
CA TRP A 91 10.90 1.28 2.02
C TRP A 91 9.57 1.96 2.32
N HIS A 92 8.62 1.95 1.39
CA HIS A 92 7.35 2.68 1.51
C HIS A 92 6.15 1.79 1.17
N GLY A 93 6.19 0.56 1.69
CA GLY A 93 5.09 -0.39 1.55
C GLY A 93 3.84 0.02 2.35
N LEU A 94 2.83 -0.86 2.36
CA LEU A 94 1.53 -0.55 2.94
C LEU A 94 1.59 -0.14 4.42
N LEU A 95 2.39 -0.82 5.24
CA LEU A 95 2.45 -0.57 6.68
C LEU A 95 3.17 0.74 6.97
N ASP A 96 4.24 1.05 6.23
CA ASP A 96 4.94 2.33 6.37
C ASP A 96 4.03 3.51 6.00
N ARG A 97 3.25 3.38 4.91
CA ARG A 97 2.28 4.40 4.52
C ARG A 97 1.20 4.65 5.58
N HIS A 98 0.70 3.58 6.21
CA HIS A 98 -0.24 3.72 7.32
C HIS A 98 0.42 4.31 8.57
N ARG A 99 1.70 4.02 8.84
CA ARG A 99 2.46 4.61 9.94
C ARG A 99 2.56 6.13 9.75
N LEU A 100 3.04 6.57 8.58
CA LEU A 100 3.15 7.99 8.25
C LEU A 100 1.80 8.71 8.27
N MET A 101 0.74 8.06 7.78
CA MET A 101 -0.62 8.62 7.85
C MET A 101 -1.09 8.76 9.29
N LEU A 102 -0.89 7.73 10.12
CA LEU A 102 -1.29 7.74 11.52
C LEU A 102 -0.53 8.81 12.31
N GLU A 103 0.78 8.95 12.09
CA GLU A 103 1.61 10.02 12.68
C GLU A 103 1.05 11.41 12.34
N ALA A 104 0.76 11.66 11.06
CA ALA A 104 0.17 12.93 10.61
C ALA A 104 -1.23 13.17 11.19
N CYS A 105 -2.05 12.12 11.31
CA CYS A 105 -3.39 12.20 11.90
C CYS A 105 -3.36 12.49 13.41
N ILE A 106 -2.43 11.89 14.14
CA ILE A 106 -2.26 12.10 15.59
C ILE A 106 -1.72 13.51 15.86
N LEU A 107 -0.69 13.92 15.12
CA LEU A 107 -0.06 15.22 15.32
C LEU A 107 -1.01 16.36 14.91
N ASN A 108 -1.76 16.17 13.82
CA ASN A 108 -2.75 17.09 13.24
C ASN A 108 -2.30 18.56 13.28
N SER A 109 -1.02 18.80 12.98
CA SER A 109 -0.39 20.11 12.93
C SER A 109 0.77 20.05 11.94
N VAL A 110 1.15 21.21 11.41
CA VAL A 110 2.20 21.34 10.39
C VAL A 110 3.33 22.20 10.95
N SER A 111 4.56 21.70 10.88
CA SER A 111 5.74 22.46 11.30
C SER A 111 6.22 23.43 10.21
N GLU A 112 7.06 24.41 10.57
CA GLU A 112 7.70 25.27 9.56
C GLU A 112 8.63 24.48 8.63
N GLU A 113 9.28 23.43 9.15
CA GLU A 113 10.13 22.54 8.35
C GLU A 113 9.31 21.79 7.28
N ASP A 114 8.10 21.33 7.62
CA ASP A 114 7.18 20.70 6.64
C ASP A 114 6.86 21.68 5.50
N TYR A 115 6.56 22.95 5.80
CA TYR A 115 6.30 23.96 4.77
C TYR A 115 7.53 24.26 3.91
N LEU A 116 8.74 24.29 4.49
CA LEU A 116 9.98 24.50 3.75
C LEU A 116 10.26 23.34 2.78
N GLU A 117 10.08 22.10 3.22
CA GLU A 117 10.26 20.92 2.37
C GLU A 117 9.24 20.87 1.22
N LEU A 118 7.96 21.11 1.53
CA LEU A 118 6.90 21.18 0.52
C LEU A 118 7.18 22.29 -0.49
N GLY A 119 7.63 23.47 -0.03
CA GLY A 119 8.02 24.58 -0.87
C GLY A 119 9.19 24.25 -1.81
N ARG A 120 10.23 23.57 -1.31
CA ARG A 120 11.36 23.08 -2.14
C ARG A 120 10.92 22.06 -3.20
N ALA A 121 9.88 21.28 -2.91
CA ALA A 121 9.28 20.34 -3.85
C ALA A 121 8.28 20.99 -4.83
N GLY A 122 8.10 22.33 -4.77
CA GLY A 122 7.17 23.06 -5.64
C GLY A 122 5.69 22.98 -5.21
N LEU A 123 5.40 22.45 -4.03
CA LEU A 123 4.05 22.35 -3.47
C LEU A 123 3.76 23.59 -2.61
N GLY A 124 3.26 24.64 -3.25
CA GLY A 124 2.93 25.92 -2.61
C GLY A 124 1.47 26.07 -2.16
N SER A 125 1.11 27.29 -1.76
CA SER A 125 -0.23 27.64 -1.26
C SER A 125 -1.38 27.36 -2.23
N CYS A 126 -1.15 27.38 -3.55
CA CYS A 126 -2.16 26.99 -4.54
C CYS A 126 -2.64 25.54 -4.34
N MET A 127 -1.72 24.65 -3.96
CA MET A 127 -1.98 23.21 -3.76
C MET A 127 -2.32 22.87 -2.31
N LEU A 128 -1.78 23.61 -1.34
CA LEU A 128 -1.94 23.29 0.08
C LEU A 128 -3.03 24.12 0.78
N GLY A 129 -3.33 25.31 0.26
CA GLY A 129 -4.27 26.25 0.88
C GLY A 129 -5.65 25.64 1.11
N GLY A 130 -6.15 25.78 2.34
CA GLY A 130 -7.46 25.29 2.77
C GLY A 130 -7.55 23.80 3.04
N LEU A 131 -6.46 23.02 2.86
CA LEU A 131 -6.44 21.63 3.30
C LEU A 131 -6.28 21.54 4.83
N PRO A 132 -6.76 20.44 5.46
CA PRO A 132 -6.46 20.15 6.86
C PRO A 132 -4.97 19.98 7.13
N ASP A 133 -4.57 20.32 8.36
CA ASP A 133 -3.19 20.21 8.81
C ASP A 133 -2.65 18.77 8.71
N TRP A 134 -3.44 17.75 9.07
CA TRP A 134 -3.03 16.36 8.92
C TRP A 134 -2.76 15.95 7.45
N VAL A 135 -3.45 16.54 6.47
CA VAL A 135 -3.19 16.27 5.04
C VAL A 135 -1.87 16.90 4.62
N ILE A 136 -1.62 18.14 5.06
CA ILE A 136 -0.40 18.87 4.75
C ILE A 136 0.81 18.18 5.40
N ALA A 137 0.70 17.78 6.67
CA ALA A 137 1.73 17.01 7.38
C ALA A 137 2.03 15.67 6.69
N TYR A 138 0.99 14.91 6.30
CA TYR A 138 1.20 13.68 5.55
C TYR A 138 1.87 13.94 4.19
N SER A 139 1.50 15.02 3.50
CA SER A 139 2.14 15.42 2.24
C SER A 139 3.63 15.71 2.42
N ALA A 140 4.03 16.33 3.53
CA ALA A 140 5.43 16.56 3.85
C ALA A 140 6.18 15.23 4.08
N HIS A 141 5.59 14.29 4.83
CA HIS A 141 6.14 12.94 4.97
C HIS A 141 6.33 12.23 3.63
N LEU A 142 5.37 12.38 2.71
CA LEU A 142 5.50 11.83 1.35
C LEU A 142 6.64 12.50 0.58
N VAL A 143 6.80 13.82 0.65
CA VAL A 143 7.92 14.52 0.01
C VAL A 143 9.28 14.08 0.57
N ARG A 144 9.39 13.87 1.89
CA ARG A 144 10.60 13.29 2.50
C ARG A 144 10.92 11.92 1.91
N PHE A 145 9.90 11.05 1.78
CA PHE A 145 10.07 9.75 1.14
C PHE A 145 10.46 9.89 -0.34
N ILE A 146 9.81 10.77 -1.11
CA ILE A 146 10.11 10.99 -2.53
C ILE A 146 11.57 11.45 -2.72
N ASN A 147 12.05 12.33 -1.84
CA ASN A 147 13.45 12.75 -1.83
C ASN A 147 14.40 11.61 -1.44
N PHE A 148 14.02 10.79 -0.46
CA PHE A 148 14.77 9.57 -0.13
C PHE A 148 14.84 8.61 -1.34
N GLU A 149 13.72 8.36 -2.01
CA GLU A 149 13.64 7.51 -3.21
C GLU A 149 14.57 8.04 -4.31
N ARG A 150 14.57 9.35 -4.56
CA ARG A 150 15.46 10.02 -5.52
C ARG A 150 16.94 9.70 -5.29
N THR A 151 17.37 9.53 -4.03
CA THR A 151 18.78 9.20 -3.70
C THR A 151 19.12 7.72 -3.84
N LYS A 152 18.14 6.82 -3.72
CA LYS A 152 18.35 5.36 -3.70
C LYS A 152 18.07 4.69 -5.03
N LEU A 153 17.12 5.23 -5.79
CA LEU A 153 16.64 4.62 -7.01
C LEU A 153 17.69 4.52 -8.14
N PRO A 154 18.63 5.47 -8.33
CA PRO A 154 19.65 5.36 -9.37
C PRO A 154 20.48 4.08 -9.27
N GLU A 155 20.87 3.67 -8.06
CA GLU A 155 21.66 2.44 -7.85
C GLU A 155 20.88 1.18 -8.27
N GLU A 156 19.58 1.15 -7.98
CA GLU A 156 18.72 0.02 -8.33
C GLU A 156 18.43 -0.06 -9.83
N ILE A 157 18.22 1.08 -10.48
CA ILE A 157 18.08 1.17 -11.94
C ILE A 157 19.39 0.74 -12.61
N LEU A 158 20.53 1.27 -12.15
CA LEU A 158 21.85 0.92 -12.69
C LEU A 158 22.10 -0.58 -12.59
N LYS A 159 21.85 -1.17 -11.43
CA LYS A 159 22.01 -2.61 -11.22
C LYS A 159 21.20 -3.41 -12.24
N HIS A 160 19.92 -3.07 -12.42
CA HIS A 160 19.05 -3.72 -13.39
C HIS A 160 19.54 -3.55 -14.83
N ASN A 161 19.86 -2.32 -15.24
CA ASN A 161 20.34 -2.01 -16.58
C ASN A 161 21.64 -2.78 -16.91
N MET A 162 22.56 -2.85 -15.94
CA MET A 162 23.81 -3.60 -16.08
C MET A 162 23.58 -5.11 -16.20
N GLU A 163 22.65 -5.67 -15.41
CA GLU A 163 22.29 -7.10 -15.49
C GLU A 163 21.69 -7.47 -16.85
N GLU A 164 20.87 -6.59 -17.44
CA GLU A 164 20.29 -6.81 -18.78
C GLU A 164 21.33 -6.64 -19.89
N LYS A 165 22.12 -5.56 -19.88
CA LYS A 165 23.10 -5.25 -20.94
C LYS A 165 24.26 -6.25 -20.98
N ARG A 166 24.71 -6.78 -19.83
CA ARG A 166 25.78 -7.80 -19.76
C ARG A 166 25.43 -9.12 -20.45
N LYS A 167 24.16 -9.38 -20.74
CA LYS A 167 23.73 -10.57 -21.51
C LYS A 167 24.17 -10.51 -22.97
N TYR A 168 24.46 -9.31 -23.48
CA TYR A 168 24.70 -9.07 -24.90
C TYR A 168 26.05 -8.38 -25.19
N PHE A 169 26.64 -7.68 -24.22
CA PHE A 169 27.86 -6.89 -24.41
C PHE A 169 28.95 -7.22 -23.38
N SER A 170 30.19 -7.36 -23.85
CA SER A 170 31.39 -7.48 -23.01
C SER A 170 31.85 -6.12 -22.47
N ASP A 171 31.73 -5.07 -23.28
CA ASP A 171 32.18 -3.71 -22.94
C ASP A 171 30.98 -2.77 -22.75
N ILE A 172 30.85 -2.24 -21.53
CA ILE A 172 29.77 -1.31 -21.13
C ILE A 172 30.42 -0.08 -20.50
N HIS A 173 30.11 1.11 -21.02
CA HIS A 173 30.59 2.38 -20.47
C HIS A 173 29.85 2.73 -19.18
N LEU A 174 30.45 2.39 -18.04
CA LEU A 174 29.84 2.54 -16.72
C LEU A 174 29.36 3.97 -16.42
N ASP A 175 30.10 4.99 -16.85
CA ASP A 175 29.75 6.39 -16.56
C ASP A 175 28.49 6.85 -17.31
N VAL A 176 28.28 6.33 -18.54
CA VAL A 176 27.06 6.59 -19.31
C VAL A 176 25.86 5.93 -18.64
N GLU A 177 26.00 4.67 -18.21
CA GLU A 177 24.92 3.95 -17.53
C GLU A 177 24.53 4.58 -16.20
N LYS A 178 25.50 5.13 -15.46
CA LYS A 178 25.24 5.88 -14.23
C LYS A 178 24.44 7.14 -14.53
N SER A 179 24.87 7.92 -15.51
CA SER A 179 24.16 9.14 -15.94
C SER A 179 22.73 8.82 -16.38
N ASP A 180 22.53 7.76 -17.17
CA ASP A 180 21.20 7.34 -17.61
C ASP A 180 20.31 6.93 -16.41
N ALA A 181 20.86 6.18 -15.46
CA ALA A 181 20.11 5.77 -14.26
C ALA A 181 19.70 6.97 -13.39
N GLU A 182 20.57 7.99 -13.27
CA GLU A 182 20.26 9.25 -12.57
C GLU A 182 19.13 10.01 -13.28
N VAL A 183 19.19 10.16 -14.60
CA VAL A 183 18.14 10.83 -15.39
C VAL A 183 16.80 10.08 -15.28
N GLN A 184 16.82 8.76 -15.35
CA GLN A 184 15.61 7.94 -15.21
C GLN A 184 15.02 8.05 -13.80
N ALA A 185 15.84 8.05 -12.75
CA ALA A 185 15.39 8.27 -11.38
C ALA A 185 14.79 9.67 -11.19
N GLU A 186 15.35 10.71 -11.82
CA GLU A 186 14.80 12.06 -11.82
C GLU A 186 13.43 12.11 -12.53
N GLY A 187 13.24 11.34 -13.59
CA GLY A 187 11.94 11.15 -14.24
C GLY A 187 10.91 10.56 -13.27
N VAL A 188 11.28 9.54 -12.49
CA VAL A 188 10.41 8.95 -11.46
C VAL A 188 10.10 9.98 -10.37
N TYR A 189 11.08 10.73 -9.87
CA TYR A 189 10.90 11.80 -8.88
C TYR A 189 9.84 12.82 -9.33
N ASN A 190 9.97 13.34 -10.54
CA ASN A 190 9.00 14.31 -11.09
C ASN A 190 7.60 13.70 -11.22
N GLN A 191 7.51 12.44 -11.68
CA GLN A 191 6.24 11.72 -11.75
C GLN A 191 5.61 11.52 -10.36
N ARG A 192 6.40 11.23 -9.32
CA ARG A 192 5.90 11.10 -7.93
C ARG A 192 5.27 12.40 -7.44
N LEU A 193 5.92 13.53 -7.68
CA LEU A 193 5.39 14.84 -7.30
C LEU A 193 4.09 15.17 -8.03
N GLN A 194 4.01 14.84 -9.32
CA GLN A 194 2.78 14.99 -10.09
C GLN A 194 1.65 14.10 -9.54
N ASN A 195 1.94 12.84 -9.23
CA ASN A 195 0.97 11.90 -8.66
C ASN A 195 0.46 12.37 -7.29
N LEU A 196 1.35 12.94 -6.46
CA LEU A 196 0.96 13.58 -5.21
C LEU A 196 0.05 14.80 -5.44
N ALA A 197 0.39 15.68 -6.39
CA ALA A 197 -0.44 16.84 -6.71
C ALA A 197 -1.86 16.43 -7.17
N VAL A 198 -1.97 15.45 -8.06
CA VAL A 198 -3.26 14.90 -8.52
C VAL A 198 -4.03 14.26 -7.35
N THR A 199 -3.33 13.54 -6.48
CA THR A 199 -3.92 12.95 -5.27
C THR A 199 -4.53 14.02 -4.36
N LEU A 200 -3.81 15.11 -4.09
CA LEU A 200 -4.29 16.21 -3.26
C LEU A 200 -5.50 16.91 -3.87
N ASP A 201 -5.54 17.07 -5.19
CA ASP A 201 -6.71 17.66 -5.86
C ASP A 201 -7.96 16.76 -5.75
N LYS A 202 -7.80 15.45 -6.00
CA LYS A 202 -8.89 14.47 -5.81
C LYS A 202 -9.43 14.45 -4.38
N VAL A 203 -8.53 14.47 -3.40
CA VAL A 203 -8.88 14.48 -1.96
C VAL A 203 -9.59 15.78 -1.59
N ARG A 204 -9.05 16.93 -2.03
CA ARG A 204 -9.68 18.26 -1.85
C ARG A 204 -11.10 18.28 -2.40
N TYR A 205 -11.32 17.74 -3.61
CA TYR A 205 -12.64 17.68 -4.21
C TYR A 205 -13.63 16.91 -3.31
N VAL A 206 -13.24 15.72 -2.84
CA VAL A 206 -14.08 14.89 -1.94
C VAL A 206 -14.36 15.63 -0.64
N MET A 207 -13.34 16.24 -0.03
CA MET A 207 -13.50 17.00 1.21
C MET A 207 -14.43 18.21 1.06
N ARG A 208 -14.35 18.95 -0.06
CA ARG A 208 -15.30 20.04 -0.35
C ARG A 208 -16.74 19.53 -0.45
N ARG A 209 -16.93 18.37 -1.07
CA ARG A 209 -18.27 17.79 -1.25
C ARG A 209 -18.87 17.26 0.05
N VAL A 210 -18.05 16.71 0.94
CA VAL A 210 -18.49 16.09 2.18
C VAL A 210 -18.60 17.11 3.32
N PHE A 211 -17.65 18.03 3.45
CA PHE A 211 -17.51 18.94 4.59
C PHE A 211 -17.74 20.43 4.24
N GLY A 212 -17.96 20.75 2.97
CA GLY A 212 -18.07 22.14 2.48
C GLY A 212 -16.70 22.81 2.39
N ASP A 213 -16.11 23.12 3.54
CA ASP A 213 -14.72 23.59 3.66
C ASP A 213 -13.80 22.39 3.97
N PRO A 214 -12.80 22.07 3.12
CA PRO A 214 -11.88 20.97 3.36
C PRO A 214 -11.17 21.05 4.69
N LYS A 215 -10.91 22.25 5.24
CA LYS A 215 -10.25 22.42 6.54
C LYS A 215 -11.02 21.77 7.70
N ASN A 216 -12.32 21.56 7.54
CA ASN A 216 -13.17 20.91 8.54
C ASN A 216 -13.14 19.37 8.45
N ALA A 217 -12.42 18.78 7.48
CA ALA A 217 -12.32 17.33 7.37
C ALA A 217 -11.47 16.77 8.52
N PRO A 218 -12.04 15.94 9.40
CA PRO A 218 -11.29 15.35 10.52
C PRO A 218 -10.23 14.37 10.00
N PRO A 219 -9.24 13.95 10.82
CA PRO A 219 -8.32 12.89 10.45
C PRO A 219 -9.05 11.56 10.17
N PRO A 220 -8.65 10.79 9.13
CA PRO A 220 -9.28 9.51 8.79
C PRO A 220 -8.81 8.35 9.68
N LEU A 221 -7.68 8.49 10.39
CA LEU A 221 -7.16 7.48 11.31
C LEU A 221 -7.14 8.05 12.74
N GLU A 222 -7.62 7.25 13.69
CA GLU A 222 -7.69 7.64 15.10
C GLU A 222 -7.10 6.52 15.97
N LYS A 223 -6.01 6.82 16.69
CA LYS A 223 -5.36 5.84 17.57
C LYS A 223 -6.28 5.54 18.75
N LEU A 224 -6.47 4.27 19.07
CA LEU A 224 -7.23 3.87 20.25
C LEU A 224 -6.46 4.18 21.52
N THR A 225 -7.18 4.70 22.51
CA THR A 225 -6.72 4.79 23.90
C THR A 225 -6.59 3.39 24.53
N PRO A 226 -5.86 3.25 25.65
CA PRO A 226 -5.82 2.00 26.40
C PRO A 226 -7.20 1.44 26.74
N GLU A 227 -8.13 2.30 27.14
CA GLU A 227 -9.50 1.96 27.54
C GLU A 227 -10.33 1.51 26.33
N GLU A 228 -10.24 2.21 25.21
CA GLU A 228 -10.87 1.78 23.95
C GLU A 228 -10.28 0.48 23.42
N THR A 229 -8.99 0.23 23.64
CA THR A 229 -8.34 -1.02 23.26
C THR A 229 -8.89 -2.20 24.09
N VAL A 230 -9.08 -2.00 25.40
CA VAL A 230 -9.78 -3.00 26.25
C VAL A 230 -11.21 -3.20 25.79
N SER A 231 -11.94 -2.11 25.50
CA SER A 231 -13.32 -2.21 25.00
C SER A 231 -13.37 -3.00 23.69
N PHE A 232 -12.43 -2.76 22.77
CA PHE A 232 -12.39 -3.47 21.48
C PHE A 232 -12.03 -4.95 21.61
N LEU A 233 -11.12 -5.30 22.52
CA LEU A 233 -10.63 -6.68 22.62
C LEU A 233 -11.39 -7.52 23.65
N TRP A 234 -11.93 -6.94 24.72
CA TRP A 234 -12.36 -7.70 25.90
C TRP A 234 -13.85 -7.53 26.26
N ASN A 235 -14.32 -6.32 26.56
CA ASN A 235 -15.62 -6.12 27.23
C ASN A 235 -16.62 -5.21 26.52
N GLY A 236 -16.24 -4.57 25.41
CA GLY A 236 -17.17 -3.77 24.61
C GLY A 236 -18.08 -4.62 23.74
N ASP A 237 -19.15 -3.98 23.27
CA ASP A 237 -20.09 -4.57 22.30
C ASP A 237 -19.36 -4.88 20.98
N GLY A 238 -19.47 -6.13 20.52
CA GLY A 238 -18.76 -6.62 19.34
C GLY A 238 -17.26 -6.80 19.54
N SER A 239 -16.81 -6.91 20.79
CA SER A 239 -15.39 -7.16 21.11
C SER A 239 -14.91 -8.52 20.58
N LEU A 240 -13.58 -8.66 20.48
CA LEU A 240 -12.97 -9.94 20.08
C LEU A 240 -13.42 -11.11 20.96
N VAL A 241 -13.47 -10.92 22.28
CA VAL A 241 -13.91 -11.94 23.24
C VAL A 241 -15.38 -12.31 23.02
N GLU A 242 -16.25 -11.32 22.79
CA GLU A 242 -17.65 -11.59 22.48
C GLU A 242 -17.79 -12.37 21.17
N GLU A 243 -17.05 -11.98 20.12
CA GLU A 243 -17.05 -12.68 18.82
C GLU A 243 -16.59 -14.14 18.97
N ILE A 244 -15.57 -14.41 19.80
CA ILE A 244 -15.12 -15.76 20.14
C ILE A 244 -16.22 -16.55 20.82
N LEU A 245 -16.85 -16.01 21.86
CA LEU A 245 -17.92 -16.70 22.57
C LEU A 245 -19.11 -17.01 21.65
N GLN A 246 -19.53 -16.04 20.83
CA GLN A 246 -20.62 -16.20 19.88
C GLN A 246 -20.31 -17.28 18.82
N CYS A 247 -19.07 -17.30 18.29
CA CYS A 247 -18.67 -18.31 17.31
C CYS A 247 -18.45 -19.70 17.92
N LEU A 248 -18.00 -19.77 19.17
CA LEU A 248 -17.73 -21.01 19.91
C LEU A 248 -19.00 -21.71 20.39
N SER A 249 -20.01 -20.93 20.82
CA SER A 249 -21.23 -21.45 21.47
C SER A 249 -21.93 -22.58 20.70
N PRO A 250 -22.08 -22.54 19.35
CA PRO A 250 -22.74 -23.62 18.60
C PRO A 250 -21.94 -24.93 18.52
N HIS A 251 -20.69 -24.94 18.99
CA HIS A 251 -19.74 -26.03 18.79
C HIS A 251 -19.27 -26.71 20.08
N VAL A 252 -19.65 -26.17 21.24
CA VAL A 252 -19.24 -26.64 22.55
C VAL A 252 -20.48 -26.75 23.45
N GLU A 253 -20.46 -27.66 24.43
CA GLU A 253 -21.55 -27.81 25.39
C GLU A 253 -21.80 -26.51 26.17
N GLU A 254 -23.07 -26.19 26.41
CA GLU A 254 -23.51 -24.93 27.02
C GLU A 254 -22.85 -24.69 28.40
N GLY A 255 -22.69 -25.73 29.22
CA GLY A 255 -22.04 -25.62 30.54
C GLY A 255 -20.58 -25.16 30.48
N ILE A 256 -19.83 -25.58 29.45
CA ILE A 256 -18.43 -25.16 29.26
C ILE A 256 -18.37 -23.68 28.85
N VAL A 257 -19.30 -23.24 28.01
CA VAL A 257 -19.37 -21.85 27.55
C VAL A 257 -19.73 -20.92 28.71
N ASP A 258 -20.65 -21.32 29.59
CA ASP A 258 -21.03 -20.55 30.76
C ASP A 258 -19.91 -20.48 31.81
N GLU A 259 -19.18 -21.58 32.03
CA GLU A 259 -17.97 -21.56 32.86
C GLU A 259 -16.93 -20.59 32.29
N LEU A 260 -16.67 -20.65 30.97
CA LEU A 260 -15.72 -19.76 30.30
C LEU A 260 -16.14 -18.29 30.42
N ARG A 261 -17.44 -17.98 30.24
CA ARG A 261 -17.99 -16.62 30.48
C ARG A 261 -17.73 -16.13 31.90
N SER A 262 -17.94 -17.00 32.89
CA SER A 262 -17.68 -16.65 34.29
C SER A 262 -16.20 -16.35 34.52
N LYS A 263 -15.30 -17.18 33.97
CA LYS A 263 -13.85 -16.96 34.07
C LYS A 263 -13.39 -15.70 33.34
N ILE A 264 -13.94 -15.40 32.17
CA ILE A 264 -13.65 -14.17 31.40
C ILE A 264 -13.98 -12.93 32.23
N ARG A 265 -15.14 -12.90 32.91
CA ARG A 265 -15.52 -11.79 33.80
C ARG A 265 -14.54 -11.62 34.97
N ALA A 266 -14.01 -12.73 35.50
CA ALA A 266 -13.02 -12.69 36.58
C ALA A 266 -11.63 -12.20 36.11
N HIS A 267 -11.34 -12.25 34.82
CA HIS A 267 -10.09 -11.78 34.21
C HIS A 267 -10.27 -10.44 33.46
N ASP A 268 -11.23 -9.60 33.86
CA ASP A 268 -11.39 -8.28 33.27
C ASP A 268 -10.18 -7.38 33.60
N PRO A 269 -9.47 -6.84 32.58
CA PRO A 269 -8.34 -5.94 32.81
C PRO A 269 -8.74 -4.52 33.22
N SER A 270 -10.05 -4.20 33.20
CA SER A 270 -10.61 -2.87 33.50
C SER A 270 -10.53 -2.54 34.99
N GLY A 271 -9.38 -2.02 35.42
CA GLY A 271 -9.13 -1.64 36.81
C GLY A 271 -7.67 -1.66 37.23
N SER A 272 -6.77 -2.12 36.36
CA SER A 272 -5.33 -2.13 36.61
C SER A 272 -4.67 -0.75 36.42
N ALA A 273 -3.55 -0.53 37.10
CA ALA A 273 -2.66 0.60 36.84
C ALA A 273 -1.92 0.48 35.49
N ASP A 274 -1.72 -0.74 34.98
CA ASP A 274 -1.14 -1.02 33.66
C ASP A 274 -2.13 -1.88 32.85
N VAL A 275 -3.19 -1.22 32.41
CA VAL A 275 -4.36 -1.81 31.73
C VAL A 275 -3.94 -2.65 30.51
N LEU A 276 -2.99 -2.17 29.71
CA LEU A 276 -2.55 -2.87 28.49
C LEU A 276 -1.77 -4.15 28.80
N LYS A 277 -0.92 -4.13 29.83
CA LYS A 277 -0.18 -5.32 30.25
C LYS A 277 -1.09 -6.39 30.84
N ASP A 278 -2.08 -5.99 31.62
CA ASP A 278 -3.05 -6.93 32.17
C ASP A 278 -4.05 -7.42 31.12
N LEU A 279 -4.40 -6.60 30.12
CA LEU A 279 -5.11 -7.04 28.93
C LEU A 279 -4.32 -8.12 28.18
N GLN A 280 -3.02 -7.90 27.96
CA GLN A 280 -2.15 -8.91 27.35
C GLN A 280 -2.16 -10.22 28.15
N ARG A 281 -2.00 -10.17 29.48
CA ARG A 281 -2.06 -11.37 30.33
C ARG A 281 -3.40 -12.09 30.22
N SER A 282 -4.50 -11.35 30.22
CA SER A 282 -5.86 -11.88 30.12
C SER A 282 -6.11 -12.54 28.76
N LEU A 283 -5.60 -11.95 27.67
CA LEU A 283 -5.64 -12.56 26.33
C LEU A 283 -4.78 -13.82 26.25
N LEU A 284 -3.59 -13.84 26.86
CA LEU A 284 -2.74 -15.05 26.89
C LEU A 284 -3.36 -16.17 27.72
N TRP A 285 -4.05 -15.84 28.81
CA TRP A 285 -4.85 -16.79 29.57
C TRP A 285 -6.01 -17.35 28.72
N LEU A 286 -6.79 -16.47 28.08
CA LEU A 286 -7.91 -16.86 27.22
C LEU A 286 -7.45 -17.74 26.04
N ARG A 287 -6.29 -17.42 25.46
CA ARG A 287 -5.64 -18.24 24.42
C ARG A 287 -5.47 -19.68 24.90
N ASP A 288 -4.98 -19.87 26.13
CA ASP A 288 -4.70 -21.20 26.67
C ASP A 288 -6.01 -21.96 26.97
N GLU A 289 -7.01 -21.31 27.60
CA GLU A 289 -8.32 -21.93 27.82
C GLU A 289 -9.00 -22.32 26.49
N VAL A 290 -9.00 -21.44 25.49
CA VAL A 290 -9.58 -21.75 24.17
C VAL A 290 -8.81 -22.88 23.50
N ARG A 291 -7.47 -22.91 23.61
CA ARG A 291 -6.63 -23.96 23.01
C ARG A 291 -6.92 -25.34 23.57
N ASP A 292 -7.23 -25.44 24.86
CA ASP A 292 -7.48 -26.71 25.54
C ASP A 292 -8.88 -27.28 25.22
N LEU A 293 -9.74 -26.51 24.56
CA LEU A 293 -11.03 -27.00 24.08
C LEU A 293 -10.88 -27.98 22.90
N PRO A 294 -11.75 -29.01 22.82
CA PRO A 294 -11.73 -29.97 21.73
C PRO A 294 -11.80 -29.32 20.35
N CYS A 295 -10.94 -29.76 19.44
CA CYS A 295 -10.96 -29.31 18.05
C CYS A 295 -11.70 -30.31 17.15
N THR A 296 -12.42 -29.79 16.16
CA THR A 296 -13.06 -30.59 15.09
C THR A 296 -12.83 -29.92 13.74
N TYR A 297 -13.19 -30.58 12.63
CA TYR A 297 -13.16 -29.93 11.31
C TYR A 297 -14.10 -28.72 11.20
N LYS A 298 -15.05 -28.57 12.13
CA LYS A 298 -15.94 -27.42 12.21
C LYS A 298 -15.51 -26.37 13.24
N CYS A 299 -14.67 -26.74 14.19
CA CYS A 299 -14.33 -25.94 15.36
C CYS A 299 -12.82 -25.97 15.53
N ARG A 300 -12.12 -24.99 14.96
CA ARG A 300 -10.65 -24.88 15.00
C ARG A 300 -10.21 -23.96 16.13
N ASN A 301 -10.44 -24.40 17.36
CA ASN A 301 -10.01 -23.68 18.57
C ASN A 301 -8.49 -23.47 18.61
N ASP A 302 -7.73 -24.39 18.03
CA ASP A 302 -6.29 -24.25 17.84
C ASP A 302 -5.90 -23.08 16.92
N ALA A 303 -6.75 -22.69 15.96
CA ALA A 303 -6.56 -21.54 15.10
C ALA A 303 -7.04 -20.24 15.77
N ALA A 304 -8.16 -20.30 16.49
CA ALA A 304 -8.66 -19.19 17.29
C ALA A 304 -7.63 -18.77 18.36
N ALA A 305 -7.02 -19.74 19.06
CA ALA A 305 -5.93 -19.48 20.00
C ALA A 305 -4.74 -18.77 19.34
N ASP A 306 -4.34 -19.15 18.13
CA ASP A 306 -3.27 -18.43 17.42
C ASP A 306 -3.63 -16.99 17.09
N LEU A 307 -4.90 -16.73 16.75
CA LEU A 307 -5.38 -15.37 16.52
C LEU A 307 -5.37 -14.55 17.81
N ILE A 308 -5.86 -15.12 18.93
CA ILE A 308 -5.82 -14.46 20.25
C ILE A 308 -4.36 -14.14 20.63
N HIS A 309 -3.44 -15.07 20.39
CA HIS A 309 -2.01 -14.86 20.62
C HIS A 309 -1.45 -13.72 19.76
N ILE A 310 -1.86 -13.58 18.50
CA ILE A 310 -1.46 -12.44 17.66
C ILE A 310 -2.01 -11.12 18.22
N TYR A 311 -3.28 -11.08 18.64
CA TYR A 311 -3.88 -9.91 19.29
C TYR A 311 -3.18 -9.53 20.61
N ALA A 312 -2.81 -10.52 21.43
CA ALA A 312 -2.10 -10.30 22.70
C ALA A 312 -0.73 -9.63 22.52
N TYR A 313 -0.11 -9.74 21.33
CA TYR A 313 1.16 -9.08 21.01
C TYR A 313 0.99 -7.87 20.09
N THR A 314 -0.24 -7.44 19.82
CA THR A 314 -0.53 -6.22 19.08
C THR A 314 -0.67 -5.06 20.06
N LYS A 315 0.11 -3.99 19.87
CA LYS A 315 0.23 -2.85 20.80
C LYS A 315 -0.46 -1.60 20.26
N CYS A 316 -0.42 -1.37 18.95
CA CYS A 316 -1.00 -0.21 18.31
C CYS A 316 -2.27 -0.61 17.56
N PHE A 317 -3.41 -0.14 18.06
CA PHE A 317 -4.69 -0.19 17.39
C PHE A 317 -5.14 1.21 16.99
N PHE A 318 -5.79 1.31 15.85
CA PHE A 318 -6.38 2.55 15.38
C PHE A 318 -7.66 2.27 14.59
N LYS A 319 -8.62 3.17 14.72
CA LYS A 319 -9.90 3.13 14.03
C LYS A 319 -9.81 3.91 12.72
N VAL A 320 -10.42 3.37 11.67
CA VAL A 320 -10.68 4.11 10.43
C VAL A 320 -11.99 4.86 10.56
N ARG A 321 -11.96 6.17 10.31
CA ARG A 321 -13.14 7.04 10.28
C ARG A 321 -13.69 7.09 8.87
N GLU A 322 -14.86 6.50 8.70
CA GLU A 322 -15.61 6.53 7.45
C GLU A 322 -16.20 7.92 7.19
N TYR A 323 -16.01 8.43 5.96
CA TYR A 323 -16.64 9.66 5.49
C TYR A 323 -17.96 9.38 4.78
N LYS A 324 -18.78 10.41 4.58
CA LYS A 324 -20.03 10.27 3.84
C LYS A 324 -19.75 9.95 2.37
N SER A 325 -20.30 8.85 1.88
CA SER A 325 -20.27 8.51 0.46
C SER A 325 -21.18 9.43 -0.37
N PHE A 326 -20.80 9.67 -1.63
CA PHE A 326 -21.63 10.45 -2.56
C PHE A 326 -21.34 10.11 -4.02
N MET A 327 -22.28 10.47 -4.89
CA MET A 327 -22.14 10.38 -6.36
C MET A 327 -21.72 11.72 -6.94
N SER A 328 -20.79 11.71 -7.89
CA SER A 328 -20.40 12.91 -8.63
C SER A 328 -21.59 13.53 -9.37
N SER A 329 -21.45 14.81 -9.74
CA SER A 329 -22.28 15.36 -10.80
C SER A 329 -22.11 14.52 -12.07
N PRO A 330 -23.15 14.38 -12.89
CA PRO A 330 -23.06 13.67 -14.15
C PRO A 330 -22.09 14.36 -15.11
N VAL A 331 -21.32 13.54 -15.82
CA VAL A 331 -20.49 13.95 -16.96
C VAL A 331 -21.06 13.29 -18.20
N GLN A 332 -21.29 14.07 -19.24
CA GLN A 332 -21.73 13.56 -20.53
C GLN A 332 -20.51 13.18 -21.35
N ILE A 333 -20.46 11.94 -21.81
CA ILE A 333 -19.39 11.40 -22.65
C ILE A 333 -20.03 11.00 -23.97
N SER A 334 -19.55 11.60 -25.06
CA SER A 334 -19.90 11.23 -26.43
C SER A 334 -18.88 10.25 -27.00
N PRO A 335 -19.22 9.52 -28.08
CA PRO A 335 -18.26 8.68 -28.78
C PRO A 335 -17.05 9.45 -29.32
N LEU A 336 -17.20 10.76 -29.58
CA LEU A 336 -16.11 11.64 -30.03
C LEU A 336 -15.13 12.00 -28.91
N ASP A 337 -15.59 11.97 -27.65
CA ASP A 337 -14.73 12.17 -26.48
C ASP A 337 -13.86 10.95 -26.19
N LEU A 338 -14.21 9.81 -26.80
CA LEU A 338 -13.50 8.55 -26.68
C LEU A 338 -12.72 8.28 -27.97
N GLY A 339 -11.46 7.83 -27.86
CA GLY A 339 -10.71 7.41 -29.04
C GLY A 339 -11.44 6.28 -29.79
N ALA A 340 -11.15 6.12 -31.09
CA ALA A 340 -11.84 5.16 -31.99
C ALA A 340 -12.00 3.75 -31.40
N LYS A 341 -11.01 3.29 -30.60
CA LYS A 341 -11.02 2.00 -29.89
C LYS A 341 -12.19 1.81 -28.90
N TYR A 342 -12.73 2.90 -28.34
CA TYR A 342 -13.74 2.87 -27.29
C TYR A 342 -15.09 3.46 -27.75
N ALA A 343 -15.11 4.22 -28.84
CA ALA A 343 -16.33 4.75 -29.45
C ALA A 343 -17.35 3.64 -29.76
N ASP A 344 -16.90 2.53 -30.35
CA ASP A 344 -17.75 1.38 -30.70
C ASP A 344 -18.41 0.73 -29.47
N LYS A 345 -17.75 0.78 -28.30
CA LYS A 345 -18.29 0.25 -27.04
C LYS A 345 -19.32 1.17 -26.40
N LEU A 346 -19.26 2.47 -26.70
CA LEU A 346 -20.22 3.44 -26.20
C LEU A 346 -21.54 3.40 -27.00
N GLY A 347 -21.49 3.05 -28.29
CA GLY A 347 -22.63 3.14 -29.20
C GLY A 347 -22.86 4.58 -29.69
N GLU A 348 -23.86 4.82 -30.54
CA GLU A 348 -24.02 6.11 -31.26
C GLU A 348 -24.49 7.30 -30.39
N GLY A 349 -24.76 7.09 -29.09
CA GLY A 349 -25.35 8.10 -28.20
C GLY A 349 -24.40 8.68 -27.16
N ILE A 350 -24.72 9.89 -26.69
CA ILE A 350 -24.11 10.49 -25.50
C ILE A 350 -24.54 9.68 -24.27
N LYS A 351 -23.57 9.23 -23.46
CA LYS A 351 -23.82 8.54 -22.20
C LYS A 351 -23.52 9.43 -21.01
N GLU A 352 -24.42 9.36 -20.02
CA GLU A 352 -24.20 9.98 -18.73
C GLU A 352 -23.36 9.06 -17.84
N TYR A 353 -22.23 9.56 -17.34
CA TYR A 353 -21.38 8.88 -16.39
C TYR A 353 -21.37 9.59 -15.04
N ARG A 354 -21.39 8.82 -13.96
CA ARG A 354 -21.24 9.31 -12.59
C ARG A 354 -20.24 8.45 -11.86
N LYS A 355 -19.35 9.08 -11.11
CA LYS A 355 -18.38 8.40 -10.25
C LYS A 355 -18.92 8.31 -8.82
N THR A 356 -18.87 7.12 -8.24
CA THR A 356 -19.12 6.90 -6.81
C THR A 356 -17.84 7.19 -6.03
N TYR A 357 -17.95 8.00 -4.98
CA TYR A 357 -16.90 8.19 -3.98
C TYR A 357 -17.33 7.47 -2.70
N GLY A 358 -16.58 6.42 -2.34
CA GLY A 358 -16.85 5.62 -1.16
C GLY A 358 -16.40 6.30 0.14
N GLU A 359 -16.71 5.63 1.25
CA GLU A 359 -16.49 6.14 2.61
C GLU A 359 -15.00 6.25 2.96
N ASN A 360 -14.17 5.42 2.35
CA ASN A 360 -12.74 5.34 2.57
C ASN A 360 -11.94 5.91 1.38
N TYR A 361 -12.60 6.58 0.43
CA TYR A 361 -11.98 7.05 -0.80
C TYR A 361 -10.75 7.93 -0.52
N CYS A 362 -10.86 8.91 0.39
CA CYS A 362 -9.75 9.80 0.71
C CYS A 362 -8.56 9.03 1.28
N LEU A 363 -8.81 8.13 2.24
CA LEU A 363 -7.75 7.32 2.83
C LEU A 363 -7.11 6.40 1.77
N GLY A 364 -7.91 5.71 0.96
CA GLY A 364 -7.43 4.87 -0.13
C GLY A 364 -6.59 5.66 -1.13
N GLN A 365 -7.06 6.83 -1.56
CA GLN A 365 -6.35 7.69 -2.50
C GLN A 365 -5.02 8.22 -1.93
N LEU A 366 -4.95 8.50 -0.63
CA LEU A 366 -3.73 8.95 0.06
C LEU A 366 -2.75 7.81 0.34
N ILE A 367 -3.23 6.60 0.62
CA ILE A 367 -2.37 5.41 0.77
C ILE A 367 -1.80 4.96 -0.58
N TYR A 368 -2.52 5.18 -1.68
CA TYR A 368 -2.10 4.89 -3.05
C TYR A 368 -1.76 6.17 -3.83
N TRP A 369 -1.20 7.17 -3.16
CA TRP A 369 -0.88 8.49 -3.73
C TRP A 369 -0.01 8.40 -5.01
N TYR A 370 0.77 7.34 -5.16
CA TYR A 370 1.70 7.13 -6.26
C TYR A 370 1.06 6.43 -7.48
N GLU A 371 -0.19 5.99 -7.41
CA GLU A 371 -0.88 5.21 -8.45
C GLU A 371 -2.17 5.92 -8.89
N GLN A 372 -2.16 6.53 -10.08
CA GLN A 372 -3.30 7.34 -10.55
C GLN A 372 -4.31 6.55 -11.39
N THR A 373 -3.96 5.34 -11.79
CA THR A 373 -4.79 4.41 -12.57
C THR A 373 -5.79 3.64 -11.72
N ASN A 374 -5.69 3.71 -10.39
CA ASN A 374 -6.62 3.04 -9.48
C ASN A 374 -8.02 3.66 -9.54
N THR A 375 -8.97 2.91 -10.09
CA THR A 375 -10.35 3.35 -10.29
C THR A 375 -11.24 3.15 -9.05
N ASP A 376 -10.84 2.29 -8.11
CA ASP A 376 -11.57 1.96 -6.89
C ASP A 376 -10.61 1.90 -5.68
N PRO A 377 -10.24 3.08 -5.13
CA PRO A 377 -9.33 3.16 -3.98
C PRO A 377 -9.85 2.46 -2.73
N ASP A 378 -11.17 2.52 -2.48
CA ASP A 378 -11.83 1.89 -1.34
C ASP A 378 -11.62 0.37 -1.34
N LEU A 379 -11.97 -0.29 -2.44
CA LEU A 379 -11.86 -1.75 -2.56
C LEU A 379 -10.39 -2.20 -2.55
N THR A 380 -9.52 -1.40 -3.16
CA THR A 380 -8.07 -1.67 -3.20
C THR A 380 -7.48 -1.63 -1.79
N LEU A 381 -7.84 -0.60 -1.01
CA LEU A 381 -7.40 -0.45 0.37
C LEU A 381 -7.83 -1.63 1.23
N VAL A 382 -9.11 -2.00 1.21
CA VAL A 382 -9.63 -3.16 1.98
C VAL A 382 -8.90 -4.45 1.62
N LYS A 383 -8.62 -4.69 0.32
CA LYS A 383 -7.93 -5.90 -0.12
C LYS A 383 -6.49 -5.95 0.38
N ALA A 384 -5.80 -4.81 0.38
CA ALA A 384 -4.39 -4.74 0.72
C ALA A 384 -4.11 -4.89 2.22
N THR A 385 -5.03 -4.44 3.09
CA THR A 385 -4.84 -4.50 4.54
C THR A 385 -4.94 -5.91 5.12
N ARG A 386 -5.54 -6.86 4.39
CA ARG A 386 -5.83 -8.22 4.89
C ARG A 386 -4.59 -8.96 5.38
N GLY A 387 -4.62 -9.35 6.65
CA GLY A 387 -3.62 -10.14 7.35
C GLY A 387 -2.39 -9.36 7.79
N CYS A 388 -1.89 -8.42 6.98
CA CYS A 388 -0.77 -7.58 7.38
C CYS A 388 -1.15 -6.44 8.34
N LEU A 389 -2.38 -5.93 8.25
CA LEU A 389 -2.87 -4.81 9.06
C LEU A 389 -4.27 -5.07 9.65
N SER A 390 -5.15 -5.73 8.90
CA SER A 390 -6.45 -6.23 9.35
C SER A 390 -6.32 -7.73 9.64
N LEU A 391 -6.38 -8.13 10.90
CA LEU A 391 -6.31 -9.56 11.25
C LEU A 391 -7.58 -10.33 10.81
N PRO A 392 -7.51 -11.67 10.66
CA PRO A 392 -8.66 -12.49 10.29
C PRO A 392 -9.83 -12.40 11.28
N GLU A 393 -11.05 -12.60 10.78
CA GLU A 393 -12.26 -12.73 11.59
C GLU A 393 -12.25 -14.03 12.38
N VAL A 394 -12.84 -14.04 13.59
CA VAL A 394 -12.90 -15.24 14.43
C VAL A 394 -13.75 -16.32 13.75
N ALA A 395 -14.80 -15.91 13.06
CA ALA A 395 -15.66 -16.78 12.26
C ALA A 395 -14.89 -17.64 11.22
N SER A 396 -13.66 -17.24 10.84
CA SER A 396 -12.74 -18.03 10.00
C SER A 396 -12.61 -19.48 10.48
N PHE A 397 -12.64 -19.68 11.80
CA PHE A 397 -12.29 -20.94 12.45
C PHE A 397 -13.51 -21.79 12.84
N TYR A 398 -14.72 -21.27 12.65
CA TYR A 398 -15.97 -21.87 13.10
C TYR A 398 -16.96 -22.06 11.94
N ALA A 399 -17.28 -23.32 11.66
CA ALA A 399 -17.97 -23.73 10.44
C ALA A 399 -19.47 -23.92 10.64
N LYS A 400 -20.27 -23.15 9.90
CA LYS A 400 -21.71 -23.42 9.74
C LYS A 400 -22.03 -24.65 8.87
N ALA A 401 -21.13 -25.04 7.96
CA ALA A 401 -21.37 -26.10 6.97
C ALA A 401 -21.13 -27.52 7.51
N HIS A 402 -21.93 -28.50 7.05
CA HIS A 402 -21.87 -29.89 7.50
C HIS A 402 -20.76 -30.75 6.86
N LYS A 403 -20.18 -30.34 5.72
CA LYS A 403 -19.17 -31.15 5.01
C LYS A 403 -17.75 -30.56 5.14
N PRO A 404 -16.72 -31.39 5.37
CA PRO A 404 -15.31 -30.95 5.32
C PRO A 404 -14.97 -30.33 3.97
N SER A 405 -14.20 -29.24 3.97
CA SER A 405 -13.77 -28.53 2.76
C SER A 405 -12.27 -28.37 2.73
N LYS A 406 -11.66 -28.54 1.55
CA LYS A 406 -10.23 -28.30 1.31
C LYS A 406 -9.81 -26.84 1.57
N HIS A 407 -10.77 -25.91 1.61
CA HIS A 407 -10.53 -24.49 1.85
C HIS A 407 -10.38 -24.13 3.35
N ARG A 408 -10.49 -25.10 4.26
CA ARG A 408 -10.43 -24.89 5.72
C ARG A 408 -9.30 -25.65 6.40
N VAL A 409 -8.25 -25.90 5.63
CA VAL A 409 -7.04 -26.58 6.10
C VAL A 409 -6.24 -25.67 7.02
N TYR A 410 -6.02 -26.14 8.25
CA TYR A 410 -5.24 -25.42 9.24
C TYR A 410 -4.27 -26.37 9.94
N GLY A 411 -3.22 -26.72 9.20
CA GLY A 411 -2.16 -27.61 9.67
C GLY A 411 -0.83 -26.91 9.95
N PRO A 412 0.21 -27.68 10.29
CA PRO A 412 1.57 -27.18 10.49
C PRO A 412 2.08 -26.34 9.31
N LYS A 413 1.75 -26.73 8.08
CA LYS A 413 2.13 -26.01 6.85
C LYS A 413 1.49 -24.62 6.78
N THR A 414 0.21 -24.49 7.18
CA THR A 414 -0.50 -23.22 7.20
C THR A 414 0.15 -22.26 8.19
N VAL A 415 0.44 -22.73 9.42
CA VAL A 415 1.11 -21.95 10.46
C VAL A 415 2.52 -21.54 10.02
N LYS A 416 3.32 -22.47 9.49
CA LYS A 416 4.66 -22.18 8.97
C LYS A 416 4.63 -21.12 7.88
N THR A 417 3.65 -21.20 6.98
CA THR A 417 3.47 -20.21 5.90
C THR A 417 3.06 -18.85 6.46
N MET A 418 2.12 -18.82 7.42
CA MET A 418 1.70 -17.59 8.11
C MET A 418 2.89 -16.92 8.80
N VAL A 419 3.62 -17.65 9.64
CA VAL A 419 4.82 -17.15 10.34
C VAL A 419 5.89 -16.68 9.34
N SER A 420 6.14 -17.43 8.27
CA SER A 420 7.08 -16.99 7.23
C SER A 420 6.63 -15.71 6.53
N GLN A 421 5.32 -15.53 6.30
CA GLN A 421 4.77 -14.32 5.70
C GLN A 421 4.92 -13.13 6.65
N MET A 422 4.56 -13.29 7.92
CA MET A 422 4.74 -12.27 8.96
C MET A 422 6.20 -11.81 9.05
N SER A 423 7.16 -12.75 9.08
CA SER A 423 8.58 -12.37 9.26
C SER A 423 9.27 -11.87 7.98
N LYS A 424 8.98 -12.45 6.80
CA LYS A 424 9.73 -12.14 5.57
C LYS A 424 9.04 -11.13 4.66
N GLN A 425 7.71 -11.05 4.72
CA GLN A 425 6.90 -10.19 3.86
C GLN A 425 5.78 -9.52 4.67
N PRO A 426 6.13 -8.79 5.76
CA PRO A 426 5.16 -8.27 6.73
C PRO A 426 4.13 -7.33 6.12
N GLN A 427 4.50 -6.63 5.05
CA GLN A 427 3.65 -5.63 4.39
C GLN A 427 2.73 -6.21 3.30
N LYS A 428 2.79 -7.52 3.03
CA LYS A 428 1.98 -8.14 1.96
C LYS A 428 0.67 -8.70 2.49
N PRO A 429 -0.44 -8.53 1.75
CA PRO A 429 -1.72 -9.12 2.13
C PRO A 429 -1.65 -10.65 2.16
N TRP A 430 -2.42 -11.24 3.07
CA TRP A 430 -2.56 -12.70 3.16
C TRP A 430 -3.46 -13.22 2.04
N ALA A 431 -3.10 -14.37 1.48
CA ALA A 431 -3.86 -14.98 0.39
C ALA A 431 -5.23 -15.51 0.89
N LYS A 432 -6.25 -15.37 0.03
CA LYS A 432 -7.66 -15.77 0.30
C LYS A 432 -7.92 -17.28 0.21
N ASP A 433 -6.97 -18.06 -0.27
CA ASP A 433 -7.10 -19.51 -0.51
C ASP A 433 -6.97 -20.37 0.77
N LYS A 434 -6.87 -19.72 1.92
CA LYS A 434 -6.70 -20.34 3.25
C LYS A 434 -7.98 -20.21 4.08
N ILE A 435 -7.92 -20.72 5.31
CA ILE A 435 -8.99 -20.61 6.31
C ILE A 435 -9.38 -19.16 6.67
N TRP A 436 -8.56 -18.17 6.31
CA TRP A 436 -8.71 -16.77 6.72
C TRP A 436 -9.86 -16.06 6.00
N MET A 437 -10.87 -15.66 6.76
CA MET A 437 -11.88 -14.68 6.37
C MET A 437 -11.52 -13.31 6.93
N PHE A 438 -11.89 -12.25 6.22
CA PHE A 438 -11.59 -10.87 6.57
C PHE A 438 -12.81 -10.00 6.32
N LYS A 439 -13.04 -9.04 7.22
CA LYS A 439 -14.12 -8.05 7.11
C LYS A 439 -14.05 -7.32 5.75
N SER A 440 -15.22 -6.99 5.22
CA SER A 440 -15.37 -6.22 3.97
C SER A 440 -15.23 -4.72 4.18
N THR A 441 -15.35 -4.25 5.42
CA THR A 441 -15.23 -2.84 5.83
C THR A 441 -14.00 -2.65 6.71
N LEU A 442 -13.48 -1.42 6.75
CA LEU A 442 -12.36 -1.06 7.60
C LEU A 442 -12.90 -0.53 8.93
N GLY A 443 -12.78 -1.32 9.98
CA GLY A 443 -13.11 -0.91 11.34
C GLY A 443 -11.87 -0.50 12.12
N VAL A 444 -11.58 -1.26 13.17
CA VAL A 444 -10.30 -1.17 13.90
C VAL A 444 -9.24 -2.00 13.19
N LEU A 445 -8.08 -1.40 13.01
CA LEU A 445 -6.89 -1.99 12.40
C LEU A 445 -5.77 -2.07 13.44
N GLY A 446 -4.90 -3.06 13.29
CA GLY A 446 -3.79 -3.29 14.20
C GLY A 446 -3.21 -4.68 13.97
N SER A 447 -1.88 -4.77 13.99
CA SER A 447 -1.19 -6.06 13.92
C SER A 447 0.22 -5.95 14.51
N PRO A 448 0.85 -7.06 14.91
CA PRO A 448 2.24 -7.03 15.35
C PRO A 448 3.20 -6.61 14.24
N MET A 449 2.83 -6.85 12.97
CA MET A 449 3.62 -6.39 11.82
C MET A 449 3.60 -4.87 11.70
N PHE A 450 2.46 -4.25 11.98
CA PHE A 450 2.36 -2.80 12.03
C PHE A 450 3.15 -2.23 13.21
N ASP A 451 3.08 -2.86 14.39
CA ASP A 451 3.88 -2.45 15.55
C ASP A 451 5.39 -2.49 15.28
N ALA A 452 5.86 -3.51 14.55
CA ALA A 452 7.25 -3.60 14.15
C ALA A 452 7.68 -2.41 13.28
N VAL A 453 6.82 -1.94 12.37
CA VAL A 453 7.08 -0.76 11.53
C VAL A 453 7.02 0.53 12.36
N VAL A 454 6.03 0.67 13.24
CA VAL A 454 5.89 1.84 14.13
C VAL A 454 7.09 1.99 15.07
N ASN A 455 7.60 0.88 15.62
CA ASN A 455 8.73 0.90 16.56
C ASN A 455 10.09 0.78 15.87
N ASN A 456 10.14 0.72 14.54
CA ASN A 456 11.34 0.43 13.76
C ASN A 456 12.11 -0.80 14.30
N SER A 457 11.37 -1.87 14.61
CA SER A 457 11.88 -3.07 15.27
C SER A 457 11.55 -4.33 14.47
N SER A 458 12.15 -5.46 14.85
CA SER A 458 11.67 -6.77 14.41
C SER A 458 10.38 -7.16 15.13
N LEU A 459 9.67 -8.15 14.57
CA LEU A 459 8.55 -8.80 15.25
C LEU A 459 8.98 -9.38 16.60
N ASP A 460 8.06 -9.33 17.56
CA ASP A 460 8.30 -9.85 18.90
C ASP A 460 8.75 -11.32 18.87
N ARG A 461 9.84 -11.60 19.60
CA ARG A 461 10.46 -12.93 19.60
C ARG A 461 9.57 -13.96 20.29
N GLU A 462 8.87 -13.59 21.35
CA GLU A 462 8.00 -14.50 22.10
C GLU A 462 6.75 -14.84 21.29
N LEU A 463 6.20 -13.85 20.56
CA LEU A 463 5.14 -14.07 19.57
C LEU A 463 5.54 -15.18 18.58
N LEU A 464 6.69 -15.02 17.93
CA LEU A 464 7.16 -15.96 16.90
C LEU A 464 7.56 -17.31 17.49
N GLN A 465 8.18 -17.34 18.67
CA GLN A 465 8.66 -18.58 19.30
C GLN A 465 7.48 -19.47 19.70
N TRP A 466 6.43 -18.90 20.27
CA TRP A 466 5.24 -19.65 20.63
C TRP A 466 4.54 -20.22 19.39
N LEU A 467 4.31 -19.41 18.35
CA LEU A 467 3.68 -19.87 17.10
C LEU A 467 4.46 -21.00 16.40
N LYS A 468 5.79 -20.98 16.48
CA LYS A 468 6.66 -22.01 15.89
C LYS A 468 6.68 -23.32 16.67
N ASN A 469 6.60 -23.25 18.00
CA ASN A 469 6.83 -24.40 18.88
C ASN A 469 5.57 -24.99 19.51
N ARG A 470 4.43 -24.32 19.38
CA ARG A 470 3.15 -24.83 19.90
C ARG A 470 2.87 -26.23 19.35
N ARG A 471 2.35 -27.12 20.18
CA ARG A 471 1.99 -28.50 19.78
C ARG A 471 0.77 -28.50 18.86
N HIS A 472 0.74 -29.37 17.86
CA HIS A 472 -0.43 -29.57 17.02
C HIS A 472 -1.48 -30.39 17.77
N VAL A 473 -2.66 -29.80 18.00
CA VAL A 473 -3.73 -30.41 18.81
C VAL A 473 -4.74 -31.18 17.93
N PHE A 474 -4.80 -30.87 16.62
CA PHE A 474 -5.73 -31.50 15.69
C PHE A 474 -5.08 -31.71 14.32
N GLN A 475 -5.36 -32.85 13.70
CA GLN A 475 -4.90 -33.20 12.36
C GLN A 475 -6.08 -33.74 11.55
N ALA A 476 -6.62 -32.91 10.64
CA ALA A 476 -7.62 -33.35 9.68
C ALA A 476 -6.99 -34.17 8.54
N THR A 477 -7.81 -34.96 7.84
CA THR A 477 -7.42 -35.74 6.65
C THR A 477 -6.80 -34.89 5.53
N TRP A 478 -7.07 -33.58 5.51
CA TRP A 478 -6.56 -32.63 4.51
C TRP A 478 -5.47 -31.70 5.08
N ASP A 479 -5.05 -31.87 6.34
CA ASP A 479 -4.05 -31.02 7.01
C ASP A 479 -2.59 -31.46 6.76
N SER A 480 -2.39 -32.54 5.98
CA SER A 480 -1.09 -33.14 5.61
C SER A 480 -0.35 -32.40 4.50
#